data_AF-A0A225UZJ0-F1
#
_entry.id   AF-A0A225UZJ0-F1
#
_cell.length_a   1.000
_cell.length_b   1.000
_cell.length_c   1.000
_cell.angle_alpha   90.00
_cell.angle_beta   90.00
_cell.angle_gamma   90.00
#
_symmetry.space_group_name_H-M   'P 1'
#
loop_
_entity.id
_entity.type
_entity.pdbx_description
1 polymer ?
#
loop_
_entity_poly.entity_id
_entity_poly.type
_entity_poly.pdbx_seq_one_letter_code
_entity_poly.pdbx_strand_id
1 'polypeptide(L)'
;MELGDAVPDDVRKAIRSVLKKSLKQGKVPWRLAYPWQGQILFYDPAEFPFVYLGHWRFWNTNREIFWRSIFQVPLDDTQAATNRRHDKYKANAARILFFSLCVETFGWFEFLRRVEKNHSLCWMGGTPGFGTREAKTLIEGLPSEDLVALQKSDATRYAHILGQALVPELLDRYGFQSVPEILIHAEAFDSTKDPKNRLSDVALARIRRDITSDERQHVPDLWVGGVSADPWKSLKNDRRIQTKQLTVFAEIKAGTFTASTVPQRKPREKTNPNFSDFEDDEGHPTALPPPPTESDMEEAEI
;
A
#
# COMPACT_ATOMS: atom_id res chain seq x y z
N MET A 1 11.60 -11.42 -16.94
CA MET A 1 10.30 -12.04 -16.61
C MET A 1 10.13 -13.24 -17.52
N GLU A 2 10.00 -14.43 -16.93
CA GLU A 2 9.68 -15.66 -17.66
C GLU A 2 8.19 -15.68 -18.00
N LEU A 3 7.86 -16.16 -19.20
CA LEU A 3 6.50 -16.21 -19.75
C LEU A 3 6.23 -17.63 -20.23
N GLY A 4 5.06 -18.18 -19.87
CA GLY A 4 4.70 -19.52 -20.30
C GLY A 4 4.47 -19.65 -21.81
N ASP A 5 4.67 -20.85 -22.34
CA ASP A 5 4.37 -21.36 -23.68
C ASP A 5 2.96 -21.05 -24.14
N ALA A 6 2.00 -21.10 -23.21
CA ALA A 6 0.61 -20.73 -23.48
C ALA A 6 0.40 -19.23 -23.75
N VAL A 7 1.40 -18.36 -23.50
CA VAL A 7 1.27 -16.90 -23.75
C VAL A 7 1.41 -16.61 -25.25
N PRO A 8 0.37 -16.03 -25.89
CA PRO A 8 0.40 -15.67 -27.30
C PRO A 8 1.54 -14.73 -27.70
N ASP A 9 2.00 -14.85 -28.94
CA ASP A 9 3.18 -14.14 -29.44
C ASP A 9 3.04 -12.61 -29.43
N ASP A 10 1.84 -12.11 -29.68
CA ASP A 10 1.53 -10.68 -29.63
C ASP A 10 1.58 -10.14 -28.20
N VAL A 11 1.06 -10.87 -27.21
CA VAL A 11 1.21 -10.54 -25.78
C VAL A 11 2.69 -10.57 -25.38
N ARG A 12 3.45 -11.59 -25.81
CA ARG A 12 4.91 -11.64 -25.58
C ARG A 12 5.63 -10.45 -26.20
N LYS A 13 5.30 -10.06 -27.43
CA LYS A 13 5.88 -8.89 -28.11
C LYS A 13 5.55 -7.60 -27.38
N ALA A 14 4.32 -7.44 -26.90
CA ALA A 14 3.90 -6.27 -26.15
C ALA A 14 4.69 -6.12 -24.84
N ILE A 15 4.82 -7.20 -24.06
CA ILE A 15 5.61 -7.22 -22.82
C ILE A 15 7.09 -6.94 -23.12
N ARG A 16 7.67 -7.58 -24.15
CA ARG A 16 9.06 -7.30 -24.57
C ARG A 16 9.25 -5.85 -24.97
N SER A 17 8.24 -5.20 -25.56
CA SER A 17 8.28 -3.77 -25.89
C SER A 17 8.40 -2.90 -24.63
N VAL A 18 7.61 -3.20 -23.59
CA VAL A 18 7.72 -2.53 -22.28
C VAL A 18 9.12 -2.71 -21.67
N LEU A 19 9.64 -3.94 -21.66
CA LEU A 19 10.98 -4.22 -21.12
C LEU A 19 12.09 -3.50 -21.91
N LYS A 20 11.97 -3.45 -23.25
CA LYS A 20 12.92 -2.70 -24.10
C LYS A 20 12.86 -1.20 -23.83
N LYS A 21 11.67 -0.63 -23.58
CA LYS A 21 11.51 0.80 -23.24
C LYS A 21 12.19 1.13 -21.92
N SER A 22 12.08 0.29 -20.90
CA SER A 22 12.77 0.53 -19.63
C SER A 22 14.29 0.43 -19.78
N LEU A 23 14.78 -0.57 -20.53
CA LEU A 23 16.19 -0.76 -20.80
C LEU A 23 16.81 0.44 -21.54
N LYS A 24 16.09 1.03 -22.49
CA LYS A 24 16.52 2.27 -23.18
C LYS A 24 16.72 3.46 -22.23
N GLN A 25 16.04 3.46 -21.07
CA GLN A 25 16.20 4.46 -20.02
C GLN A 25 17.22 4.03 -18.94
N GLY A 26 17.95 2.94 -19.15
CA GLY A 26 18.92 2.42 -18.19
C GLY A 26 18.31 1.94 -16.88
N LYS A 27 17.00 1.67 -16.84
CA LYS A 27 16.27 1.31 -15.62
C LYS A 27 15.49 0.00 -15.80
N VAL A 28 15.32 -0.71 -14.69
CA VAL A 28 14.36 -1.82 -14.61
C VAL A 28 12.91 -1.27 -14.56
N PRO A 29 11.92 -1.99 -15.11
CA PRO A 29 10.57 -1.45 -15.28
C PRO A 29 9.91 -0.92 -13.99
N TRP A 30 10.05 -1.66 -12.89
CA TRP A 30 9.45 -1.28 -11.61
C TRP A 30 10.07 -0.03 -10.98
N ARG A 31 11.31 0.35 -11.35
CA ARG A 31 11.90 1.62 -10.89
C ARG A 31 11.33 2.83 -11.63
N LEU A 32 10.76 2.61 -12.82
CA LEU A 32 10.06 3.64 -13.58
C LEU A 32 8.59 3.72 -13.15
N ALA A 33 7.94 2.57 -13.00
CA ALA A 33 6.53 2.49 -12.64
C ALA A 33 6.23 2.79 -11.17
N TYR A 34 7.17 2.48 -10.27
CA TYR A 34 7.05 2.70 -8.82
C TYR A 34 8.31 3.40 -8.32
N PRO A 35 8.53 4.67 -8.73
CA PRO A 35 9.64 5.47 -8.23
C PRO A 35 9.44 5.77 -6.75
N TRP A 36 10.51 6.22 -6.10
CA TRP A 36 10.47 6.69 -4.70
C TRP A 36 10.91 8.15 -4.66
N GLN A 37 12.11 8.40 -5.20
CA GLN A 37 12.67 9.74 -5.29
C GLN A 37 11.75 10.67 -6.07
N GLY A 38 11.55 11.87 -5.53
CA GLY A 38 10.69 12.92 -6.08
C GLY A 38 9.20 12.65 -5.95
N GLN A 39 8.77 11.55 -5.33
CA GLN A 39 7.36 11.29 -5.07
C GLN A 39 6.89 12.06 -3.85
N ILE A 40 5.67 12.59 -3.90
CA ILE A 40 5.06 13.33 -2.79
C ILE A 40 4.48 12.33 -1.80
N LEU A 41 4.82 12.49 -0.52
CA LEU A 41 4.27 11.72 0.59
C LEU A 41 2.99 12.37 1.14
N PHE A 42 2.19 11.57 1.86
CA PHE A 42 1.03 12.06 2.61
C PHE A 42 1.37 12.55 4.03
N TYR A 43 2.66 12.65 4.36
CA TYR A 43 3.19 13.12 5.64
C TYR A 43 4.56 13.75 5.43
N ASP A 44 4.97 14.60 6.36
CA ASP A 44 6.32 15.17 6.35
C ASP A 44 7.35 14.11 6.80
N PRO A 45 8.31 13.70 5.94
CA PRO A 45 9.34 12.74 6.31
C PRO A 45 10.32 13.25 7.37
N ALA A 46 10.48 14.57 7.54
CA ALA A 46 11.30 15.16 8.60
C ALA A 46 10.61 15.10 9.96
N GLU A 47 9.28 15.29 10.01
CA GLU A 47 8.48 15.13 11.23
C GLU A 47 8.35 13.66 11.64
N PHE A 48 8.24 12.75 10.67
CA PHE A 48 8.02 11.31 10.90
C PHE A 48 9.11 10.41 10.30
N PRO A 49 10.38 10.54 10.72
CA PRO A 49 11.51 9.84 10.10
C PRO A 49 11.45 8.31 10.23
N PHE A 50 10.79 7.79 11.28
CA PHE A 50 10.60 6.35 11.44
C PHE A 50 9.50 5.80 10.50
N VAL A 51 8.43 6.57 10.25
CA VAL A 51 7.42 6.23 9.24
C VAL A 51 8.05 6.28 7.86
N TYR A 52 8.89 7.30 7.60
CA TYR A 52 9.67 7.42 6.38
C TYR A 52 10.53 6.19 6.09
N LEU A 53 11.30 5.72 7.08
CA LEU A 53 12.10 4.50 6.96
C LEU A 53 11.25 3.24 6.73
N GLY A 54 10.14 3.10 7.46
CA GLY A 54 9.20 1.99 7.27
C GLY A 54 8.62 1.96 5.86
N HIS A 55 8.19 3.13 5.37
CA HIS A 55 7.61 3.30 4.05
C HIS A 55 8.61 3.03 2.94
N TRP A 56 9.83 3.58 3.05
CA TRP A 56 10.92 3.37 2.10
C TRP A 56 11.25 1.89 1.96
N ARG A 57 11.34 1.16 3.08
CA ARG A 57 11.59 -0.29 3.07
C ARG A 57 10.46 -1.06 2.43
N PHE A 58 9.21 -0.78 2.82
CA PHE A 58 8.03 -1.43 2.23
C PHE A 58 8.04 -1.26 0.71
N TRP A 59 8.21 -0.02 0.25
CA TRP A 59 8.16 0.32 -1.16
C TRP A 59 9.29 -0.33 -1.95
N ASN A 60 10.55 -0.12 -1.55
CA ASN A 60 11.70 -0.59 -2.30
C ASN A 60 11.86 -2.11 -2.27
N THR A 61 11.42 -2.78 -1.20
CA THR A 61 11.47 -4.26 -1.11
C THR A 61 10.44 -4.92 -2.02
N ASN A 62 9.28 -4.29 -2.23
CA ASN A 62 8.13 -4.96 -2.86
C ASN A 62 7.75 -4.40 -4.24
N ARG A 63 8.31 -3.27 -4.70
CA ARG A 63 7.93 -2.64 -5.98
C ARG A 63 8.07 -3.52 -7.23
N GLU A 64 9.00 -4.46 -7.24
CA GLU A 64 9.07 -5.45 -8.31
C GLU A 64 7.84 -6.36 -8.31
N ILE A 65 7.41 -6.80 -7.12
CA ILE A 65 6.21 -7.63 -6.94
C ILE A 65 4.97 -6.85 -7.33
N PHE A 66 4.88 -5.56 -6.98
CA PHE A 66 3.77 -4.68 -7.38
C PHE A 66 3.61 -4.69 -8.91
N TRP A 67 4.72 -4.41 -9.61
CA TRP A 67 4.76 -4.33 -11.06
C TRP A 67 4.43 -5.66 -11.73
N ARG A 68 5.01 -6.77 -11.27
CA ARG A 68 4.74 -8.11 -11.81
C ARG A 68 3.30 -8.56 -11.55
N SER A 69 2.70 -8.13 -10.44
CA SER A 69 1.35 -8.52 -10.04
C SER A 69 0.26 -7.96 -10.95
N ILE A 70 0.53 -6.88 -11.68
CA ILE A 70 -0.44 -6.27 -12.60
C ILE A 70 -0.63 -7.11 -13.86
N PHE A 71 0.44 -7.68 -14.40
CA PHE A 71 0.36 -8.40 -15.68
C PHE A 71 -0.29 -9.78 -15.53
N GLN A 72 -0.20 -10.40 -14.35
CA GLN A 72 -0.73 -11.74 -14.03
C GLN A 72 -0.48 -12.84 -15.09
N VAL A 73 0.51 -12.66 -15.97
CA VAL A 73 0.76 -13.52 -17.14
C VAL A 73 0.82 -15.01 -16.80
N PRO A 74 0.27 -15.90 -17.66
CA PRO A 74 0.44 -17.34 -17.50
C PRO A 74 1.92 -17.74 -17.39
N LEU A 75 2.22 -18.66 -16.47
CA LEU A 75 3.53 -19.27 -16.27
C LEU A 75 3.36 -20.78 -16.48
N ASP A 76 4.29 -21.42 -17.20
CA ASP A 76 4.20 -22.88 -17.45
C ASP A 76 4.48 -23.69 -16.19
N ASP A 77 5.41 -23.18 -15.38
CA ASP A 77 5.81 -23.84 -14.15
C ASP A 77 4.82 -23.54 -13.02
N THR A 78 4.20 -24.61 -12.51
CA THR A 78 3.30 -24.56 -11.35
C THR A 78 4.02 -24.01 -10.11
N GLN A 79 5.32 -24.30 -9.97
CA GLN A 79 6.13 -23.76 -8.87
C GLN A 79 6.34 -22.25 -9.03
N ALA A 80 6.69 -21.76 -10.23
CA ALA A 80 6.78 -20.34 -10.53
C ALA A 80 5.45 -19.60 -10.27
N ALA A 81 4.31 -20.18 -10.66
CA ALA A 81 2.98 -19.64 -10.35
C ALA A 81 2.70 -19.59 -8.84
N THR A 82 3.11 -20.62 -8.10
CA THR A 82 2.99 -20.68 -6.64
C THR A 82 3.87 -19.64 -5.95
N ASN A 83 5.13 -19.51 -6.38
CA ASN A 83 6.07 -18.53 -5.88
C ASN A 83 5.54 -17.11 -6.07
N ARG A 84 4.99 -16.79 -7.25
CA ARG A 84 4.36 -15.50 -7.51
C ARG A 84 3.20 -15.19 -6.55
N ARG A 85 2.33 -16.18 -6.28
CA ARG A 85 1.22 -16.02 -5.31
C ARG A 85 1.76 -15.74 -3.91
N HIS A 86 2.81 -16.46 -3.51
CA HIS A 86 3.46 -16.26 -2.22
C HIS A 86 4.15 -14.89 -2.10
N ASP A 87 4.80 -14.42 -3.16
CA ASP A 87 5.41 -13.09 -3.21
C ASP A 87 4.33 -12.00 -3.08
N LYS A 88 3.22 -12.11 -3.82
CA LYS A 88 2.08 -11.20 -3.69
C LYS A 88 1.52 -11.19 -2.26
N TYR A 89 1.39 -12.36 -1.64
CA TYR A 89 0.93 -12.47 -0.25
C TYR A 89 1.87 -11.77 0.73
N LYS A 90 3.19 -11.94 0.58
CA LYS A 90 4.18 -11.23 1.39
C LYS A 90 4.13 -9.72 1.20
N ALA A 91 3.96 -9.25 -0.04
CA ALA A 91 3.82 -7.84 -0.34
C ALA A 91 2.56 -7.24 0.32
N ASN A 92 1.44 -7.98 0.29
CA ASN A 92 0.22 -7.58 0.99
C ASN A 92 0.40 -7.54 2.52
N ALA A 93 1.06 -8.54 3.11
CA ALA A 93 1.38 -8.56 4.53
C ALA A 93 2.26 -7.35 4.92
N ALA A 94 3.29 -7.04 4.12
CA ALA A 94 4.13 -5.88 4.34
C ALA A 94 3.36 -4.55 4.25
N ARG A 95 2.39 -4.45 3.32
CA ARG A 95 1.49 -3.29 3.21
C ARG A 95 0.63 -3.12 4.46
N ILE A 96 0.08 -4.21 5.01
CA ILE A 96 -0.72 -4.18 6.25
C ILE A 96 0.13 -3.70 7.43
N LEU A 97 1.37 -4.20 7.56
CA LEU A 97 2.27 -3.75 8.63
C LEU A 97 2.65 -2.28 8.48
N PHE A 98 2.84 -1.79 7.26
CA PHE A 98 3.06 -0.36 7.01
C PHE A 98 1.83 0.47 7.39
N PHE A 99 0.63 0.07 6.98
CA PHE A 99 -0.60 0.76 7.39
C PHE A 99 -0.81 0.70 8.91
N SER A 100 -0.46 -0.41 9.56
CA SER A 100 -0.44 -0.49 11.02
C SER A 100 0.46 0.58 11.63
N LEU A 101 1.69 0.77 11.12
CA LEU A 101 2.60 1.81 11.58
C LEU A 101 2.01 3.22 11.43
N CYS A 102 1.39 3.52 10.28
CA CYS A 102 0.71 4.80 10.06
C CYS A 102 -0.46 5.00 11.03
N VAL A 103 -1.27 3.96 11.25
CA VAL A 103 -2.41 3.95 12.17
C VAL A 103 -1.99 3.90 13.63
N GLU A 104 -0.74 3.59 13.97
CA GLU A 104 -0.18 3.78 15.31
C GLU A 104 0.35 5.19 15.52
N THR A 105 0.76 5.86 14.44
CA THR A 105 1.36 7.20 14.48
C THR A 105 0.32 8.32 14.42
N PHE A 106 -0.49 8.38 13.36
CA PHE A 106 -1.39 9.52 13.07
C PHE A 106 -2.77 9.44 13.75
N GLY A 107 -3.57 8.49 13.32
CA GLY A 107 -4.85 8.06 13.89
C GLY A 107 -5.39 7.03 12.90
N TRP A 108 -6.61 6.54 13.07
CA TRP A 108 -7.33 5.97 11.94
C TRP A 108 -7.81 7.08 11.01
N PHE A 109 -8.58 8.03 11.54
CA PHE A 109 -9.17 9.09 10.73
C PHE A 109 -8.12 10.03 10.16
N GLU A 110 -7.11 10.41 10.94
CA GLU A 110 -6.04 11.27 10.46
C GLU A 110 -5.18 10.59 9.39
N PHE A 111 -4.93 9.28 9.50
CA PHE A 111 -4.24 8.54 8.46
C PHE A 111 -5.04 8.53 7.15
N LEU A 112 -6.36 8.30 7.22
CA LEU A 112 -7.20 8.30 6.03
C LEU A 112 -7.28 9.68 5.37
N ARG A 113 -7.42 10.76 6.14
CA ARG A 113 -7.38 12.14 5.61
C ARG A 113 -6.12 12.39 4.78
N ARG A 114 -4.98 11.96 5.30
CA ARG A 114 -3.67 12.12 4.65
C ARG A 114 -3.61 11.34 3.34
N VAL A 115 -3.99 10.07 3.37
CA VAL A 115 -3.92 9.19 2.18
C VAL A 115 -4.96 9.55 1.13
N GLU A 116 -6.14 10.07 1.50
CA GLU A 116 -7.12 10.53 0.50
C GLU A 116 -6.65 11.75 -0.29
N LYS A 117 -5.88 12.65 0.35
CA LYS A 117 -5.23 13.76 -0.36
C LYS A 117 -4.17 13.27 -1.34
N ASN A 118 -3.43 12.23 -0.96
CA ASN A 118 -2.39 11.65 -1.77
C ASN A 118 -2.11 10.19 -1.38
N HIS A 119 -2.61 9.23 -2.16
CA HIS A 119 -2.35 7.80 -1.95
C HIS A 119 -1.09 7.28 -2.64
N SER A 120 -0.23 8.19 -3.12
CA SER A 120 1.06 7.82 -3.69
C SER A 120 1.83 6.96 -2.70
N LEU A 121 2.53 5.96 -3.24
CA LEU A 121 3.35 5.02 -2.48
C LEU A 121 2.57 4.04 -1.55
N CYS A 122 1.23 4.05 -1.55
CA CYS A 122 0.44 3.06 -0.78
C CYS A 122 0.32 1.69 -1.45
N TRP A 123 0.66 1.58 -2.73
CA TRP A 123 0.37 0.47 -3.65
C TRP A 123 -1.10 0.07 -3.58
N MET A 124 -1.91 0.58 -4.51
CA MET A 124 -3.35 0.31 -4.54
C MET A 124 -3.69 -0.96 -5.33
N GLY A 125 -2.70 -1.60 -5.97
CA GLY A 125 -2.88 -2.86 -6.70
C GLY A 125 -3.10 -4.09 -5.81
N GLY A 126 -2.99 -5.26 -6.45
CA GLY A 126 -3.03 -6.55 -5.75
C GLY A 126 -4.42 -7.09 -5.46
N THR A 127 -5.45 -6.65 -6.19
CA THR A 127 -6.83 -7.14 -6.06
C THR A 127 -6.94 -8.67 -6.26
N PRO A 128 -7.99 -9.31 -5.75
CA PRO A 128 -8.26 -10.74 -5.98
C PRO A 128 -8.31 -11.11 -7.45
N GLY A 129 -8.02 -12.38 -7.77
CA GLY A 129 -8.17 -12.89 -9.12
C GLY A 129 -9.63 -12.93 -9.55
N PHE A 130 -9.90 -12.66 -10.82
CA PHE A 130 -11.24 -12.80 -11.41
C PHE A 130 -11.83 -14.20 -11.15
N GLY A 131 -13.12 -14.24 -10.87
CA GLY A 131 -13.85 -15.49 -10.56
C GLY A 131 -13.64 -16.05 -9.15
N THR A 132 -12.72 -15.48 -8.35
CA THR A 132 -12.56 -15.88 -6.93
C THR A 132 -13.75 -15.39 -6.09
N ARG A 133 -13.97 -16.01 -4.92
CA ARG A 133 -15.01 -15.57 -3.98
C ARG A 133 -14.69 -14.17 -3.47
N GLU A 134 -13.42 -13.93 -3.22
CA GLU A 134 -12.84 -12.68 -2.73
C GLU A 134 -13.03 -11.53 -3.73
N ALA A 135 -12.99 -11.80 -5.04
CA ALA A 135 -13.30 -10.80 -6.05
C ALA A 135 -14.74 -10.27 -5.98
N LYS A 136 -15.70 -11.06 -5.45
CA LYS A 136 -17.11 -10.66 -5.32
C LYS A 136 -17.34 -9.64 -4.20
N THR A 137 -16.36 -9.44 -3.33
CA THR A 137 -16.46 -8.50 -2.20
C THR A 137 -15.72 -7.19 -2.46
N LEU A 138 -15.15 -7.00 -3.67
CA LEU A 138 -14.65 -5.70 -4.11
C LEU A 138 -15.82 -4.72 -4.24
N ILE A 139 -15.62 -3.49 -3.79
CA ILE A 139 -16.64 -2.44 -3.83
C ILE A 139 -16.48 -1.63 -5.11
N GLU A 140 -15.27 -1.11 -5.33
CA GLU A 140 -14.99 -0.21 -6.45
C GLU A 140 -13.82 -0.70 -7.33
N GLY A 141 -12.89 -1.47 -6.76
CA GLY A 141 -11.77 -2.03 -7.51
C GLY A 141 -12.18 -3.12 -8.50
N LEU A 142 -11.36 -3.33 -9.54
CA LEU A 142 -11.58 -4.44 -10.47
C LEU A 142 -10.78 -5.68 -10.07
N PRO A 143 -11.35 -6.89 -10.24
CA PRO A 143 -10.59 -8.11 -10.09
C PRO A 143 -9.38 -8.10 -11.02
N SER A 144 -8.29 -8.68 -10.54
CA SER A 144 -7.11 -8.89 -11.36
C SER A 144 -7.36 -10.03 -12.34
N GLU A 145 -7.00 -9.82 -13.61
CA GLU A 145 -7.11 -10.78 -14.69
C GLU A 145 -5.75 -10.93 -15.36
N ASP A 146 -5.46 -12.10 -15.93
CA ASP A 146 -4.25 -12.28 -16.70
C ASP A 146 -4.32 -11.51 -18.03
N LEU A 147 -3.18 -11.02 -18.51
CA LEU A 147 -3.13 -10.24 -19.74
C LEU A 147 -3.70 -10.97 -20.98
N VAL A 148 -3.62 -12.30 -21.04
CA VAL A 148 -4.10 -13.08 -22.20
C VAL A 148 -5.63 -13.12 -22.20
N ALA A 149 -6.24 -13.25 -21.01
CA ALA A 149 -7.68 -13.10 -20.85
C ALA A 149 -8.12 -11.66 -21.16
N LEU A 150 -7.46 -10.65 -20.57
CA LEU A 150 -7.78 -9.24 -20.78
C LEU A 150 -7.72 -8.83 -22.24
N GLN A 151 -6.75 -9.34 -23.00
CA GLN A 151 -6.65 -9.05 -24.42
C GLN A 151 -7.94 -9.41 -25.19
N LYS A 152 -8.65 -10.45 -24.74
CA LYS A 152 -9.87 -10.95 -25.36
C LYS A 152 -11.13 -10.30 -24.78
N SER A 153 -11.16 -10.10 -23.46
CA SER A 153 -12.35 -9.62 -22.74
C SER A 153 -12.43 -8.10 -22.65
N ASP A 154 -11.30 -7.39 -22.55
CA ASP A 154 -11.22 -5.95 -22.33
C ASP A 154 -9.96 -5.35 -22.97
N ALA A 155 -10.05 -5.09 -24.28
CA ALA A 155 -8.96 -4.52 -25.06
C ALA A 155 -8.51 -3.12 -24.55
N THR A 156 -9.42 -2.35 -23.96
CA THR A 156 -9.13 -1.02 -23.42
C THR A 156 -8.25 -1.13 -22.18
N ARG A 157 -8.63 -1.98 -21.21
CA ARG A 157 -7.83 -2.24 -20.01
C ARG A 157 -6.49 -2.89 -20.35
N TYR A 158 -6.48 -3.82 -21.29
CA TYR A 158 -5.24 -4.42 -21.81
C TYR A 158 -4.28 -3.36 -22.36
N ALA A 159 -4.77 -2.48 -23.25
CA ALA A 159 -3.96 -1.41 -23.84
C ALA A 159 -3.49 -0.39 -22.80
N HIS A 160 -4.35 -0.03 -21.84
CA HIS A 160 -3.99 0.87 -20.74
C HIS A 160 -2.85 0.29 -19.89
N ILE A 161 -2.96 -0.96 -19.43
CA ILE A 161 -1.95 -1.60 -18.58
C ILE A 161 -0.58 -1.61 -19.29
N LEU A 162 -0.55 -1.97 -20.57
CA LEU A 162 0.70 -2.01 -21.33
C LEU A 162 1.25 -0.61 -21.65
N GLY A 163 0.36 0.35 -21.94
CA GLY A 163 0.72 1.74 -22.22
C GLY A 163 1.29 2.45 -21.01
N GLN A 164 0.73 2.19 -19.83
CA GLN A 164 1.11 2.81 -18.55
C GLN A 164 2.09 1.97 -17.74
N ALA A 165 2.57 0.85 -18.27
CA ALA A 165 3.45 -0.09 -17.58
C ALA A 165 4.74 0.49 -16.97
N LEU A 166 5.15 1.69 -17.39
CA LEU A 166 6.35 2.37 -16.91
C LEU A 166 6.03 3.76 -16.32
N VAL A 167 4.75 4.13 -16.22
CA VAL A 167 4.31 5.44 -15.76
C VAL A 167 3.89 5.32 -14.29
N PRO A 168 4.40 6.19 -13.39
CA PRO A 168 3.98 6.22 -12.00
C PRO A 168 2.47 6.39 -11.84
N GLU A 169 1.92 5.81 -10.76
CA GLU A 169 0.53 5.97 -10.27
C GLU A 169 -0.59 5.39 -11.17
N LEU A 170 -0.43 5.44 -12.50
CA LEU A 170 -1.49 5.03 -13.44
C LEU A 170 -1.71 3.52 -13.55
N LEU A 171 -0.75 2.75 -13.02
CA LEU A 171 -0.79 1.30 -13.01
C LEU A 171 -1.78 0.72 -12.01
N ASP A 172 -2.01 1.42 -10.90
CA ASP A 172 -2.90 0.94 -9.85
C ASP A 172 -4.35 1.42 -10.05
N ARG A 173 -4.67 2.09 -11.17
CA ARG A 173 -6.00 2.64 -11.48
C ARG A 173 -7.15 1.63 -11.29
N TYR A 174 -6.90 0.37 -11.61
CA TYR A 174 -7.91 -0.72 -11.49
C TYR A 174 -7.81 -1.49 -10.17
N GLY A 175 -6.94 -1.06 -9.26
CA GLY A 175 -6.74 -1.66 -7.95
C GLY A 175 -7.86 -1.34 -6.98
N PHE A 176 -7.58 -1.52 -5.69
CA PHE A 176 -8.42 -1.02 -4.61
C PHE A 176 -8.55 0.50 -4.69
N GLN A 177 -9.69 1.05 -4.31
CA GLN A 177 -9.92 2.50 -4.37
C GLN A 177 -9.70 3.18 -3.02
N SER A 178 -9.64 2.41 -1.92
CA SER A 178 -9.40 2.97 -0.59
C SER A 178 -8.62 2.03 0.33
N VAL A 179 -7.94 2.59 1.33
CA VAL A 179 -7.25 1.81 2.38
C VAL A 179 -8.22 0.96 3.22
N PRO A 180 -9.41 1.44 3.62
CA PRO A 180 -10.41 0.60 4.27
C PRO A 180 -10.76 -0.64 3.42
N GLU A 181 -10.96 -0.50 2.11
CA GLU A 181 -11.24 -1.64 1.21
C GLU A 181 -10.10 -2.67 1.24
N ILE A 182 -8.84 -2.22 1.17
CA ILE A 182 -7.66 -3.09 1.29
C ILE A 182 -7.67 -3.88 2.60
N LEU A 183 -7.90 -3.20 3.72
CA LEU A 183 -7.81 -3.79 5.05
C LEU A 183 -8.99 -4.72 5.36
N ILE A 184 -10.20 -4.38 4.90
CA ILE A 184 -11.38 -5.25 5.00
C ILE A 184 -11.14 -6.51 4.18
N HIS A 185 -10.67 -6.35 2.94
CA HIS A 185 -10.40 -7.49 2.06
C HIS A 185 -9.30 -8.41 2.61
N ALA A 186 -8.27 -7.85 3.24
CA ALA A 186 -7.24 -8.64 3.91
C ALA A 186 -7.70 -9.23 5.26
N GLU A 187 -8.91 -8.91 5.71
CA GLU A 187 -9.43 -9.19 7.05
C GLU A 187 -8.46 -8.73 8.16
N ALA A 188 -7.77 -7.62 7.92
CA ALA A 188 -6.68 -7.14 8.77
C ALA A 188 -7.17 -6.56 10.10
N PHE A 189 -8.49 -6.37 10.26
CA PHE A 189 -9.13 -5.93 11.50
C PHE A 189 -9.38 -7.09 12.48
N ASP A 190 -9.32 -8.35 12.01
CA ASP A 190 -9.53 -9.52 12.86
C ASP A 190 -8.33 -9.71 13.77
N SER A 191 -8.53 -9.43 15.06
CA SER A 191 -7.50 -9.47 16.09
C SER A 191 -7.00 -10.89 16.39
N THR A 192 -7.72 -11.92 15.94
CA THR A 192 -7.39 -13.35 16.14
C THR A 192 -6.43 -13.90 15.08
N LYS A 193 -6.25 -13.19 13.96
CA LYS A 193 -5.30 -13.59 12.91
C LYS A 193 -3.85 -13.52 13.37
N ASP A 194 -3.01 -14.26 12.64
CA ASP A 194 -1.55 -14.18 12.78
C ASP A 194 -1.10 -12.71 12.68
N PRO A 195 -0.34 -12.18 13.66
CA PRO A 195 0.10 -10.79 13.70
C PRO A 195 0.76 -10.28 12.42
N LYS A 196 1.39 -11.14 11.61
CA LYS A 196 2.01 -10.72 10.34
C LYS A 196 0.99 -10.39 9.23
N ASN A 197 -0.27 -10.77 9.43
CA ASN A 197 -1.35 -10.66 8.43
C ASN A 197 -2.48 -9.72 8.86
N ARG A 198 -2.32 -9.02 9.99
CA ARG A 198 -3.31 -8.11 10.54
C ARG A 198 -2.68 -6.85 11.06
N LEU A 199 -3.50 -5.87 11.37
CA LEU A 199 -3.07 -4.67 12.08
C LEU A 199 -2.62 -5.04 13.50
N SER A 200 -1.65 -4.30 14.03
CA SER A 200 -1.18 -4.49 15.41
C SER A 200 -2.30 -4.17 16.41
N ASP A 201 -2.15 -4.65 17.64
CA ASP A 201 -3.14 -4.34 18.68
C ASP A 201 -3.18 -2.84 19.02
N VAL A 202 -2.06 -2.12 18.84
CA VAL A 202 -1.99 -0.67 19.06
C VAL A 202 -2.77 0.04 17.94
N ALA A 203 -2.57 -0.36 16.68
CA ALA A 203 -3.33 0.17 15.56
C ALA A 203 -4.83 -0.11 15.73
N LEU A 204 -5.21 -1.35 16.05
CA LEU A 204 -6.60 -1.74 16.31
C LEU A 204 -7.21 -0.95 17.47
N ALA A 205 -6.43 -0.70 18.52
CA ALA A 205 -6.86 0.12 19.66
C ALA A 205 -7.11 1.59 19.27
N ARG A 206 -6.25 2.17 18.43
CA ARG A 206 -6.43 3.54 17.91
C ARG A 206 -7.64 3.64 16.98
N ILE A 207 -7.82 2.67 16.07
CA ILE A 207 -9.04 2.56 15.25
C ILE A 207 -10.27 2.48 16.13
N ARG A 208 -10.26 1.58 17.12
CA ARG A 208 -11.40 1.40 18.02
C ARG A 208 -11.76 2.70 18.73
N ARG A 209 -10.77 3.50 19.15
CA ARG A 209 -11.04 4.82 19.73
C ARG A 209 -11.74 5.70 18.72
N ASP A 210 -11.15 5.89 17.55
CA ASP A 210 -11.63 6.85 16.55
C ASP A 210 -13.08 6.53 16.15
N ILE A 211 -13.38 5.26 15.87
CA ILE A 211 -14.74 4.83 15.48
C ILE A 211 -15.76 4.87 16.62
N THR A 212 -15.31 5.00 17.87
CA THR A 212 -16.18 5.16 19.05
C THR A 212 -16.22 6.59 19.58
N SER A 213 -15.50 7.50 18.93
CA SER A 213 -15.49 8.93 19.27
C SER A 213 -16.57 9.69 18.50
N ASP A 214 -16.90 10.90 18.96
CA ASP A 214 -17.85 11.78 18.27
C ASP A 214 -17.33 12.26 16.91
N GLU A 215 -16.00 12.24 16.69
CA GLU A 215 -15.38 12.56 15.40
C GLU A 215 -15.91 11.67 14.26
N ARG A 216 -16.37 10.45 14.59
CA ARG A 216 -16.99 9.54 13.62
C ARG A 216 -18.16 10.16 12.86
N GLN A 217 -18.89 11.09 13.49
CA GLN A 217 -20.05 11.76 12.88
C GLN A 217 -19.64 12.76 11.78
N HIS A 218 -18.36 13.12 11.71
CA HIS A 218 -17.82 14.14 10.80
C HIS A 218 -16.89 13.57 9.73
N VAL A 219 -16.85 12.24 9.57
CA VAL A 219 -16.00 11.57 8.57
C VAL A 219 -16.84 10.75 7.58
N PRO A 220 -16.35 10.55 6.34
CA PRO A 220 -17.06 9.76 5.33
C PRO A 220 -17.43 8.35 5.82
N ASP A 221 -18.63 7.88 5.45
CA ASP A 221 -19.10 6.55 5.85
C ASP A 221 -18.24 5.41 5.30
N LEU A 222 -17.61 5.61 4.15
CA LEU A 222 -16.71 4.63 3.54
C LEU A 222 -15.49 4.30 4.43
N TRP A 223 -15.13 5.16 5.40
CA TRP A 223 -14.00 4.93 6.31
C TRP A 223 -14.29 3.87 7.37
N VAL A 224 -15.56 3.62 7.70
CA VAL A 224 -15.96 2.78 8.84
C VAL A 224 -17.18 1.90 8.53
N GLY A 225 -17.73 1.95 7.31
CA GLY A 225 -18.93 1.21 6.93
C GLY A 225 -20.06 1.29 7.96
N GLY A 226 -20.93 0.29 7.96
CA GLY A 226 -21.92 0.12 9.03
C GLY A 226 -21.25 -0.37 10.32
N VAL A 227 -21.25 0.43 11.38
CA VAL A 227 -20.64 0.07 12.68
C VAL A 227 -21.25 -1.16 13.36
N SER A 228 -22.44 -1.57 12.93
CA SER A 228 -23.13 -2.78 13.38
C SER A 228 -22.83 -4.00 12.50
N ALA A 229 -22.05 -3.83 11.45
CA ALA A 229 -21.55 -4.89 10.59
C ALA A 229 -20.08 -5.19 10.90
N ASP A 230 -19.65 -6.40 10.54
CA ASP A 230 -18.25 -6.75 10.57
C ASP A 230 -17.48 -6.00 9.45
N PRO A 231 -16.20 -5.66 9.67
CA PRO A 231 -15.37 -6.03 10.83
C PRO A 231 -15.54 -5.12 12.06
N TRP A 232 -16.24 -3.99 11.93
CA TRP A 232 -16.29 -2.93 12.95
C TRP A 232 -17.01 -3.37 14.23
N LYS A 233 -18.09 -4.12 14.09
CA LYS A 233 -18.82 -4.72 15.23
C LYS A 233 -17.90 -5.60 16.06
N SER A 234 -17.18 -6.52 15.42
CA SER A 234 -16.23 -7.41 16.11
C SER A 234 -15.13 -6.62 16.80
N LEU A 235 -14.52 -5.64 16.12
CA LEU A 235 -13.46 -4.80 16.72
C LEU A 235 -13.93 -4.02 17.95
N LYS A 236 -15.14 -3.43 17.91
CA LYS A 236 -15.71 -2.69 19.05
C LYS A 236 -15.90 -3.57 20.29
N ASN A 237 -16.28 -4.82 20.08
CA ASN A 237 -16.62 -5.79 21.13
C ASN A 237 -15.42 -6.61 21.61
N ASP A 238 -14.25 -6.46 20.99
CA ASP A 238 -13.03 -7.13 21.40
C ASP A 238 -12.52 -6.55 22.73
N ARG A 239 -12.64 -7.34 23.81
CA ARG A 239 -12.22 -6.96 25.17
C ARG A 239 -10.73 -6.70 25.30
N ARG A 240 -9.91 -7.44 24.54
CA ARG A 240 -8.46 -7.32 24.55
C ARG A 240 -8.02 -6.01 23.92
N ILE A 241 -8.62 -5.67 22.78
CA ILE A 241 -8.39 -4.38 22.12
C ILE A 241 -8.97 -3.22 22.94
N GLN A 242 -10.12 -3.40 23.60
CA GLN A 242 -10.67 -2.39 24.51
C GLN A 242 -9.71 -2.09 25.66
N THR A 243 -9.13 -3.13 26.28
CA THR A 243 -8.13 -2.97 27.35
C THR A 243 -6.89 -2.24 26.83
N LYS A 244 -6.39 -2.64 25.64
CA LYS A 244 -5.24 -1.99 25.00
C LYS A 244 -5.51 -0.51 24.69
N GLN A 245 -6.72 -0.17 24.24
CA GLN A 245 -7.14 1.20 23.99
C GLN A 245 -7.05 2.07 25.25
N LEU A 246 -7.51 1.57 26.40
CA LEU A 246 -7.42 2.34 27.65
C LEU A 246 -5.96 2.65 28.02
N THR A 247 -5.06 1.68 27.88
CA THR A 247 -3.63 1.87 28.12
C THR A 247 -3.01 2.89 27.16
N VAL A 248 -3.19 2.68 25.85
CA VAL A 248 -2.62 3.56 24.80
C VAL A 248 -3.10 5.00 24.98
N PHE A 249 -4.39 5.21 25.26
CA PHE A 249 -4.91 6.58 25.44
C PHE A 249 -4.49 7.24 26.74
N ALA A 250 -4.24 6.47 27.80
CA ALA A 250 -3.64 7.00 29.01
C ALA A 250 -2.21 7.50 28.73
N GLU A 251 -1.42 6.74 27.98
CA GLU A 251 -0.07 7.11 27.57
C GLU A 251 -0.07 8.34 26.64
N ILE A 252 -0.99 8.41 25.67
CA ILE A 252 -1.14 9.57 24.78
C ILE A 252 -1.47 10.81 25.61
N LYS A 253 -2.44 10.72 26.53
CA LYS A 253 -2.84 11.84 27.39
C LYS A 253 -1.69 12.28 28.31
N ALA A 254 -0.85 11.35 28.74
CA ALA A 254 0.33 11.64 29.55
C ALA A 254 1.52 12.17 28.73
N GLY A 255 1.44 12.17 27.39
CA GLY A 255 2.56 12.53 26.51
C GLY A 255 3.69 11.50 26.50
N THR A 256 3.45 10.28 26.99
CA THR A 256 4.45 9.21 27.09
C THR A 256 4.29 8.12 26.04
N PHE A 257 3.26 8.22 25.19
CA PHE A 257 3.03 7.26 24.13
C PHE A 257 4.13 7.33 23.08
N THR A 258 4.69 6.17 22.75
CA THR A 258 5.61 6.00 21.63
C THR A 258 5.04 4.96 20.68
N ALA A 259 4.81 5.34 19.43
CA ALA A 259 4.42 4.40 18.37
C ALA A 259 5.51 3.34 18.16
N SER A 260 5.16 2.21 17.53
CA SER A 260 6.15 1.20 17.17
C SER A 260 7.28 1.79 16.36
N THR A 261 8.52 1.47 16.72
CA THR A 261 9.71 1.95 16.02
C THR A 261 10.11 1.01 14.89
N VAL A 262 10.71 1.58 13.85
CA VAL A 262 11.32 0.81 12.76
C VAL A 262 12.82 0.68 13.05
N PRO A 263 13.42 -0.53 12.99
CA PRO A 263 14.84 -0.70 13.24
C PRO A 263 15.70 0.20 12.35
N GLN A 264 16.84 0.68 12.84
CA GLN A 264 17.72 1.57 12.09
C GLN A 264 18.13 0.99 10.72
N ARG A 265 18.44 1.87 9.74
CA ARG A 265 18.87 1.48 8.39
C ARG A 265 20.16 0.66 8.45
N LYS A 266 20.16 -0.51 7.83
CA LYS A 266 21.29 -1.45 7.80
C LYS A 266 22.28 -1.03 6.69
N PRO A 267 23.59 -1.25 6.86
CA PRO A 267 24.59 -0.91 5.83
C PRO A 267 24.29 -1.54 4.46
N ARG A 268 23.84 -2.81 4.44
CA ARG A 268 23.45 -3.52 3.21
C ARG A 268 22.33 -2.86 2.40
N GLU A 269 21.49 -2.06 3.07
CA GLU A 269 20.38 -1.36 2.41
C GLU A 269 20.89 -0.16 1.61
N LYS A 270 22.04 0.43 2.00
CA LYS A 270 22.69 1.53 1.27
C LYS A 270 23.31 1.08 -0.05
N THR A 271 23.80 -0.15 -0.10
CA THR A 271 24.48 -0.71 -1.28
C THR A 271 23.55 -1.56 -2.16
N ASN A 272 22.25 -1.60 -1.87
CA ASN A 272 21.32 -2.41 -2.64
C ASN A 272 20.95 -1.69 -3.94
N PRO A 273 21.36 -2.19 -5.12
CA PRO A 273 21.11 -1.50 -6.40
C PRO A 273 19.62 -1.42 -6.77
N ASN A 274 18.79 -2.25 -6.13
CA ASN A 274 17.35 -2.24 -6.31
C ASN A 274 16.64 -1.25 -5.40
N PHE A 275 17.32 -0.62 -4.44
CA PHE A 275 16.73 0.39 -3.57
C PHE A 275 16.99 1.79 -4.15
N SER A 276 16.02 2.67 -3.99
CA SER A 276 16.20 4.09 -4.30
C SER A 276 16.94 4.77 -3.15
N ASP A 277 17.61 5.87 -3.43
CA ASP A 277 18.28 6.64 -2.38
C ASP A 277 17.28 7.05 -1.30
N PHE A 278 17.69 6.91 -0.05
CA PHE A 278 16.87 7.22 1.11
C PHE A 278 16.93 8.72 1.42
N GLU A 279 18.13 9.28 1.30
CA GLU A 279 18.43 10.69 1.49
C GLU A 279 19.34 11.14 0.32
N ASP A 280 19.35 12.42 0.03
CA ASP A 280 20.28 13.03 -0.91
C ASP A 280 21.67 13.26 -0.29
N ASP A 281 22.58 13.87 -1.04
CA ASP A 281 23.96 14.14 -0.59
C ASP A 281 24.02 15.12 0.60
N GLU A 282 22.95 15.88 0.85
CA GLU A 282 22.81 16.82 1.97
C GLU A 282 22.15 16.17 3.19
N GLY A 283 21.67 14.92 3.06
CA GLY A 283 20.97 14.19 4.11
C GLY A 283 19.47 14.45 4.17
N HIS A 284 18.88 15.10 3.15
CA HIS A 284 17.45 15.34 3.08
C HIS A 284 16.71 14.14 2.49
N PRO A 285 15.48 13.84 2.95
CA PRO A 285 14.62 12.82 2.35
C PRO A 285 14.46 12.99 0.84
N THR A 286 14.64 11.91 0.07
CA THR A 286 14.52 11.97 -1.39
C THR A 286 13.07 11.94 -1.91
N ALA A 287 12.13 11.53 -1.08
CA ALA A 287 10.69 11.67 -1.37
C ALA A 287 10.21 12.90 -0.62
N LEU A 288 9.34 13.67 -1.27
CA LEU A 288 9.01 15.03 -0.89
C LEU A 288 7.88 15.04 0.15
N PRO A 289 7.88 16.00 1.10
CA PRO A 289 6.72 16.24 1.95
C PRO A 289 5.49 16.63 1.11
N PRO A 290 4.27 16.55 1.68
CA PRO A 290 3.11 17.18 1.08
C PRO A 290 3.38 18.69 0.89
N PRO A 291 2.78 19.33 -0.13
CA PRO A 291 2.92 20.77 -0.30
C PRO A 291 2.37 21.51 0.95
N PRO A 292 2.97 22.65 1.33
CA PRO A 292 2.46 23.47 2.43
C PRO A 292 1.00 23.82 2.19
N THR A 293 0.22 23.85 3.26
CA THR A 293 -1.15 24.37 3.20
C THR A 293 -1.16 25.90 3.26
N GLU A 294 -2.24 26.56 2.82
CA GLU A 294 -2.34 28.03 2.88
C GLU A 294 -2.11 28.59 4.29
N SER A 295 -2.50 27.86 5.35
CA SER A 295 -2.22 28.23 6.73
C SER A 295 -0.74 28.17 7.10
N ASP A 296 0.03 27.26 6.50
CA ASP A 296 1.47 27.13 6.76
C ASP A 296 2.26 28.27 6.08
N MET A 297 1.70 28.86 5.01
CA MET A 297 2.27 30.02 4.33
C MET A 297 2.03 31.32 5.10
N GLU A 298 0.88 31.46 5.78
CA GLU A 298 0.59 32.63 6.62
C GLU A 298 1.46 32.66 7.90
N GLU A 299 1.79 31.51 8.49
CA GLU A 299 2.70 31.44 9.65
C GLU A 299 4.16 31.72 9.29
N ALA A 300 4.58 31.46 8.04
CA ALA A 300 5.93 31.74 7.57
C ALA A 300 6.19 33.23 7.24
N GLU A 301 5.13 34.05 7.18
CA GLU A 301 5.19 35.49 6.90
C GLU A 301 5.15 36.37 8.18
N ILE A 302 5.16 35.78 9.38
CA ILE A 302 5.15 36.47 10.69
C ILE A 302 6.50 36.30 11.41
#